data_AF-A0A971RPQ3-F1
#
_entry.id   AF-A0A971RPQ3-F1
#
_cell.length_a   1.000
_cell.length_b   1.000
_cell.length_c   1.000
_cell.angle_alpha   90.00
_cell.angle_beta   90.00
_cell.angle_gamma   90.00
#
_symmetry.space_group_name_H-M   'P 1'
#
loop_
_entity.id
_entity.type
_entity.pdbx_description
1 polymer ?
#
loop_
_entity_poly.entity_id
_entity_poly.type
_entity_poly.pdbx_seq_one_letter_code
_entity_poly.pdbx_strand_id
1 'polypeptide(L)'
;MAKAGALKMEAEDLAWFCEQIALVQKSGIGIHDGVSLLADSIDDQRQLNVLKKLESELKTMIPLSAAMTAAGGFPPYLVRMTEIGEISGNLDRVMTNLSDFYQRDAELRRKLRSALVYPVVLLVMMAAVIILLIVRVLPIFSDILSAFGGEMPGVSMALLNIGLFLGPMAGGCCH
;
A
#
# COMPACT_ATOMS: atom_id res chain seq x y z
N MET A 1 21.25 16.31 -7.55
CA MET A 1 21.22 15.47 -6.34
C MET A 1 19.77 15.30 -5.90
N ALA A 2 19.11 14.24 -6.38
CA ALA A 2 17.74 13.92 -5.99
C ALA A 2 17.80 12.82 -4.92
N LYS A 3 17.19 13.08 -3.76
CA LYS A 3 16.96 12.10 -2.71
C LYS A 3 16.15 10.96 -3.31
N ALA A 4 16.79 9.83 -3.63
CA ALA A 4 16.08 8.60 -3.93
C ALA A 4 15.36 8.20 -2.62
N GLY A 5 14.06 8.53 -2.52
CA GLY A 5 13.21 7.96 -1.49
C GLY A 5 13.39 6.45 -1.57
N ALA A 6 13.84 5.83 -0.48
CA ALA A 6 14.09 4.40 -0.41
C ALA A 6 12.79 3.69 -0.81
N LEU A 7 12.76 3.16 -2.03
CA LEU A 7 11.65 2.39 -2.57
C LEU A 7 11.50 1.16 -1.69
N LYS A 8 10.53 1.19 -0.79
CA LYS A 8 10.34 0.15 0.22
C LYS A 8 9.59 -1.01 -0.42
N MET A 9 10.10 -2.23 -0.22
CA MET A 9 9.42 -3.45 -0.64
C MET A 9 8.21 -3.71 0.27
N GLU A 10 7.10 -4.16 -0.31
CA GLU A 10 5.90 -4.55 0.43
C GLU A 10 6.07 -5.96 1.01
N ALA A 11 5.23 -6.33 1.98
CA ALA A 11 5.31 -7.63 2.64
C ALA A 11 5.21 -8.79 1.65
N GLU A 12 4.39 -8.66 0.60
CA GLU A 12 4.25 -9.67 -0.44
C GLU A 12 5.54 -9.83 -1.26
N ASP A 13 6.15 -8.72 -1.68
CA ASP A 13 7.43 -8.72 -2.41
C ASP A 13 8.56 -9.34 -1.58
N LEU A 14 8.58 -9.03 -0.27
CA LEU A 14 9.58 -9.53 0.67
C LEU A 14 9.42 -11.04 0.89
N ALA A 15 8.17 -11.51 1.00
CA ALA A 15 7.88 -12.94 1.12
C ALA A 15 8.41 -13.69 -0.11
N TRP A 16 8.03 -13.24 -1.30
CA TRP A 16 8.48 -13.83 -2.55
C TRP A 16 10.01 -13.81 -2.68
N PHE A 17 10.66 -12.68 -2.39
CA PHE A 17 12.12 -12.59 -2.43
C PHE A 17 12.79 -13.62 -1.51
N CYS A 18 12.33 -13.72 -0.25
CA CYS A 18 12.86 -14.67 0.71
C CYS A 18 12.62 -16.13 0.27
N GLU A 19 11.45 -16.44 -0.28
CA GLU A 19 11.13 -17.76 -0.82
C GLU A 19 12.11 -18.15 -1.93
N GLN A 20 12.31 -17.25 -2.90
CA GLN A 20 13.17 -17.53 -4.04
C GLN A 20 14.65 -17.67 -3.65
N ILE A 21 15.14 -16.82 -2.75
CA ILE A 21 16.52 -16.96 -2.23
C ILE A 21 16.67 -18.26 -1.45
N ALA A 22 15.67 -18.70 -0.69
CA ALA A 22 15.70 -20.01 -0.03
C ALA A 22 15.79 -21.16 -1.04
N LEU A 23 15.08 -21.07 -2.18
CA LEU A 23 15.15 -22.06 -3.25
C LEU A 23 16.53 -22.09 -3.91
N VAL A 24 17.07 -20.92 -4.28
CA VAL A 24 18.43 -20.76 -4.84
C VAL A 24 19.46 -21.42 -3.93
N GLN A 25 19.40 -21.13 -2.62
CA GLN A 25 20.33 -21.65 -1.64
C GLN A 25 20.21 -23.17 -1.48
N LYS A 26 18.98 -23.71 -1.48
CA LYS A 26 18.71 -25.16 -1.44
C LYS A 26 19.23 -25.89 -2.68
N SER A 27 19.24 -25.23 -3.83
CA SER A 27 19.79 -25.76 -5.08
C SER A 27 21.32 -25.68 -5.16
N GLY A 28 21.99 -25.08 -4.17
CA GLY A 28 23.44 -24.88 -4.17
C GLY A 28 23.92 -23.84 -5.16
N ILE A 29 23.01 -23.02 -5.70
CA ILE A 29 23.32 -21.89 -6.58
C ILE A 29 23.90 -20.76 -5.71
N GLY A 30 24.92 -20.08 -6.19
CA GLY A 30 25.48 -18.91 -5.51
C GLY A 30 24.43 -17.79 -5.39
N ILE A 31 24.37 -17.12 -4.25
CA ILE A 31 23.42 -16.02 -3.99
C ILE A 31 23.53 -14.91 -5.05
N HIS A 32 24.75 -14.62 -5.51
CA HIS A 32 25.00 -13.63 -6.57
C HIS A 32 24.24 -13.95 -7.86
N ASP A 33 24.30 -15.20 -8.31
CA ASP A 33 23.60 -15.67 -9.52
C ASP A 33 22.10 -15.82 -9.27
N GLY A 34 21.71 -16.20 -8.06
CA GLY A 34 20.29 -16.25 -7.67
C GLY A 34 19.61 -14.89 -7.75
N VAL A 35 20.27 -13.83 -7.27
CA VAL A 35 19.72 -12.47 -7.30
C VAL A 35 19.59 -11.93 -8.72
N SER A 36 20.54 -12.24 -9.62
CA SER A 36 20.43 -11.83 -11.03
C SER A 36 19.27 -12.54 -11.74
N LEU A 37 19.10 -13.85 -11.52
CA LEU A 37 17.96 -14.62 -12.04
C LEU A 37 16.62 -14.05 -11.55
N LEU A 38 16.58 -13.60 -10.29
CA LEU A 38 15.38 -12.99 -9.72
C LEU A 38 15.07 -11.62 -10.33
N ALA A 39 16.09 -10.80 -10.56
CA ALA A 39 15.91 -9.50 -11.19
C ALA A 39 15.33 -9.62 -12.61
N ASP A 40 15.71 -10.66 -13.36
CA ASP A 40 15.19 -10.91 -14.71
C ASP A 40 13.72 -11.37 -14.74
N SER A 41 13.19 -11.82 -13.59
CA SER A 41 11.84 -12.39 -13.47
C SER A 41 10.79 -11.38 -12.96
N ILE A 42 11.19 -10.13 -12.68
CA ILE A 42 10.32 -9.11 -12.07
C ILE A 42 9.83 -8.10 -13.11
N ASP A 43 8.50 -7.94 -13.20
CA ASP A 43 7.86 -6.90 -14.01
C ASP A 43 7.70 -5.56 -13.25
N ASP A 44 7.59 -5.59 -11.92
CA ASP A 44 7.39 -4.38 -11.12
C ASP A 44 8.65 -3.52 -11.06
N GLN A 45 8.59 -2.33 -11.67
CA GLN A 45 9.75 -1.45 -11.79
C GLN A 45 10.34 -1.04 -10.43
N ARG A 46 9.52 -0.95 -9.38
CA ARG A 46 9.97 -0.60 -8.02
C ARG A 46 10.81 -1.73 -7.43
N GLN A 47 10.31 -2.97 -7.45
CA GLN A 47 11.06 -4.14 -7.02
C GLN A 47 12.34 -4.33 -7.85
N LEU A 48 12.24 -4.19 -9.18
CA LEU A 48 13.38 -4.33 -10.09
C LEU A 48 14.50 -3.35 -9.76
N ASN A 49 14.16 -2.10 -9.43
CA ASN A 49 15.14 -1.09 -9.05
C ASN A 49 15.87 -1.45 -7.73
N VAL A 50 15.18 -2.09 -6.79
CA VAL A 50 15.79 -2.57 -5.53
C VAL A 50 16.70 -3.76 -5.81
N LEU A 51 16.24 -4.75 -6.58
CA LEU A 51 17.04 -5.94 -6.90
C LEU A 51 18.26 -5.61 -7.76
N LYS A 52 18.16 -4.71 -8.73
CA LYS A 52 19.32 -4.28 -9.53
C LYS A 52 20.38 -3.57 -8.68
N LYS A 53 19.96 -2.78 -7.68
CA LYS A 53 20.90 -2.21 -6.71
C LYS A 53 21.55 -3.31 -5.88
N LEU A 54 20.76 -4.25 -5.36
CA LEU A 54 21.27 -5.39 -4.60
C LEU A 54 22.28 -6.20 -5.43
N GLU A 55 21.98 -6.50 -6.68
CA GLU A 55 22.86 -7.19 -7.62
C GLU A 55 24.18 -6.42 -7.81
N SER A 56 24.10 -5.08 -7.96
CA SER A 56 25.30 -4.25 -8.11
C SER A 56 26.18 -4.23 -6.87
N GLU A 57 25.59 -4.20 -5.67
CA GLU A 57 26.30 -4.25 -4.40
C GLU A 57 26.90 -5.66 -4.17
N LEU A 58 26.19 -6.71 -4.57
CA LEU A 58 26.70 -8.07 -4.49
C LEU A 58 27.93 -8.30 -5.40
N LYS A 59 28.08 -7.56 -6.51
CA LYS A 59 29.29 -7.64 -7.36
C LYS A 59 30.57 -7.21 -6.62
N THR A 60 30.47 -6.47 -5.51
CA THR A 60 31.63 -6.08 -4.71
C THR A 60 32.05 -7.15 -3.68
N MET A 61 31.48 -8.36 -3.74
CA MET A 61 31.76 -9.48 -2.82
C MET A 61 31.59 -9.14 -1.33
N ILE A 62 30.63 -8.30 -1.01
CA ILE A 62 30.21 -8.07 0.38
C ILE A 62 29.13 -9.09 0.79
N PRO A 63 28.95 -9.35 2.11
CA PRO A 63 27.86 -10.18 2.59
C PRO A 63 26.49 -9.70 2.10
N LEU A 64 25.54 -10.63 1.89
CA LEU A 64 24.18 -10.33 1.45
C LEU A 64 23.52 -9.32 2.37
N SER A 65 23.63 -9.48 3.69
CA SER A 65 23.09 -8.52 4.66
C SER A 65 23.64 -7.09 4.48
N ALA A 66 24.93 -6.95 4.19
CA ALA A 66 25.55 -5.65 3.90
C ALA A 66 25.04 -5.09 2.56
N ALA A 67 24.94 -5.93 1.52
CA ALA A 67 24.41 -5.54 0.21
C ALA A 67 22.94 -5.09 0.29
N MET A 68 22.11 -5.78 1.10
CA MET A 68 20.72 -5.40 1.34
C MET A 68 20.60 -4.05 2.08
N THR A 69 21.53 -3.78 2.99
CA THR A 69 21.60 -2.48 3.67
C THR A 69 21.94 -1.35 2.70
N ALA A 70 22.92 -1.57 1.81
CA ALA A 70 23.37 -0.59 0.83
C ALA A 70 22.32 -0.34 -0.28
N ALA A 71 21.69 -1.41 -0.79
CA ALA A 71 20.65 -1.31 -1.81
C ALA A 71 19.41 -0.56 -1.31
N GLY A 72 19.11 -0.69 -0.01
CA GLY A 72 17.90 -0.15 0.61
C GLY A 72 16.64 -0.88 0.15
N GLY A 73 15.50 -0.50 0.72
CA GLY A 73 14.20 -1.11 0.38
C GLY A 73 13.82 -2.33 1.22
N PHE A 74 14.78 -2.93 1.95
CA PHE A 74 14.56 -4.03 2.88
C PHE A 74 14.33 -3.54 4.31
N PRO A 75 13.41 -4.16 5.09
CA PRO A 75 13.23 -3.84 6.50
C PRO A 75 14.46 -4.24 7.35
N PRO A 76 14.80 -3.47 8.41
CA PRO A 76 15.94 -3.79 9.28
C PRO A 76 15.89 -5.19 9.91
N TYR A 77 14.68 -5.69 10.19
CA TYR A 77 14.49 -7.04 10.73
C TYR A 77 14.97 -8.13 9.76
N LEU A 78 14.59 -8.01 8.48
CA LEU A 78 14.99 -8.95 7.44
C LEU A 78 16.51 -8.95 7.26
N VAL A 79 17.11 -7.77 7.17
CA VAL A 79 18.57 -7.59 7.04
C VAL A 79 19.31 -8.27 8.20
N ARG A 80 18.87 -8.03 9.45
CA ARG A 80 19.52 -8.59 10.63
C ARG A 80 19.37 -10.11 10.72
N MET A 81 18.20 -10.64 10.35
CA MET A 81 18.00 -12.08 10.32
C MET A 81 18.87 -12.72 9.23
N THR A 82 19.00 -12.06 8.08
CA THR A 82 19.91 -12.47 6.99
C THR A 82 21.35 -12.55 7.48
N GLU A 83 21.83 -11.52 8.19
CA GLU A 83 23.17 -11.50 8.79
C GLU A 83 23.38 -12.71 9.73
N ILE A 84 22.41 -13.00 10.60
CA ILE A 84 22.44 -14.17 11.48
C ILE A 84 22.48 -15.48 10.66
N GLY A 85 21.71 -15.56 9.58
CA GLY A 85 21.67 -16.70 8.66
C GLY A 85 23.00 -16.93 7.94
N GLU A 86 23.65 -15.85 7.50
CA GLU A 86 24.97 -15.91 6.85
C GLU A 86 26.04 -16.38 7.84
N ILE A 87 26.12 -15.79 9.03
CA ILE A 87 27.12 -16.14 10.05
C ILE A 87 26.94 -17.58 10.53
N SER A 88 25.70 -18.02 10.70
CA SER A 88 25.39 -19.38 11.15
C SER A 88 25.41 -20.43 10.04
N GLY A 89 25.55 -20.03 8.77
CA GLY A 89 25.50 -20.93 7.61
C GLY A 89 24.13 -21.57 7.36
N ASN A 90 23.06 -21.05 7.98
CA ASN A 90 21.68 -21.57 7.87
C ASN A 90 20.76 -20.61 7.12
N LEU A 91 21.28 -19.95 6.09
CA LEU A 91 20.56 -18.92 5.34
C LEU A 91 19.30 -19.48 4.67
N ASP A 92 19.35 -20.71 4.18
CA ASP A 92 18.22 -21.44 3.59
C ASP A 92 17.01 -21.50 4.53
N ARG A 93 17.24 -21.89 5.80
CA ARG A 93 16.22 -22.00 6.83
C ARG A 93 15.75 -20.64 7.30
N VAL A 94 16.66 -19.68 7.45
CA VAL A 94 16.30 -18.31 7.84
C VAL A 94 15.41 -17.66 6.79
N MET A 95 15.77 -17.77 5.51
CA MET A 95 14.99 -17.23 4.40
C MET A 95 13.62 -17.90 4.27
N THR A 96 13.55 -19.23 4.46
CA THR A 96 12.26 -19.94 4.53
C THR A 96 11.36 -19.38 5.63
N ASN A 97 11.90 -19.18 6.85
CA ASN A 97 11.14 -18.63 7.96
C ASN A 97 10.72 -17.16 7.74
N LEU A 98 11.58 -16.36 7.11
CA LEU A 98 11.26 -14.97 6.75
C LEU A 98 10.16 -14.92 5.69
N SER A 99 10.20 -15.81 4.70
CA SER A 99 9.14 -15.97 3.70
C SER A 99 7.79 -16.22 4.39
N ASP A 100 7.73 -17.25 5.25
CA ASP A 100 6.50 -17.59 5.99
C ASP A 100 6.00 -16.42 6.84
N PHE A 101 6.91 -15.69 7.49
CA PHE A 101 6.58 -14.52 8.30
C PHE A 101 5.95 -13.40 7.44
N TYR A 102 6.59 -13.04 6.33
CA TYR A 102 6.11 -11.96 5.48
C TYR A 102 4.86 -12.34 4.69
N GLN A 103 4.69 -13.62 4.36
CA GLN A 103 3.46 -14.13 3.74
C GLN A 103 2.28 -14.00 4.69
N ARG A 104 2.45 -14.34 5.97
CA ARG A 104 1.43 -14.12 7.01
C ARG A 104 1.13 -12.63 7.22
N ASP A 105 2.15 -11.75 7.20
CA ASP A 105 1.94 -10.29 7.29
C ASP A 105 1.15 -9.76 6.08
N ALA A 106 1.48 -10.21 4.87
CA ALA A 106 0.77 -9.85 3.64
C ALA A 106 -0.68 -10.33 3.68
N GLU A 107 -0.93 -11.57 4.10
CA GLU A 107 -2.28 -12.11 4.28
C GLU A 107 -3.09 -11.33 5.31
N LEU A 108 -2.48 -10.96 6.44
CA LEU A 108 -3.14 -10.16 7.47
C LEU A 108 -3.55 -8.80 6.92
N ARG A 109 -2.63 -8.10 6.22
CA ARG A 109 -2.92 -6.81 5.57
C ARG A 109 -4.02 -6.93 4.52
N ARG A 110 -4.00 -7.98 3.72
CA ARG A 110 -5.06 -8.28 2.74
C ARG A 110 -6.41 -8.48 3.41
N LYS A 111 -6.47 -9.29 4.48
CA LYS A 111 -7.70 -9.52 5.27
C LYS A 111 -8.25 -8.22 5.85
N LEU A 112 -7.39 -7.40 6.45
CA LEU A 112 -7.77 -6.10 7.00
C LEU A 112 -8.31 -5.17 5.90
N ARG A 113 -7.63 -5.09 4.76
CA ARG A 113 -8.07 -4.27 3.63
C ARG A 113 -9.44 -4.73 3.13
N SER A 114 -9.62 -6.01 2.88
CA SER A 114 -10.88 -6.58 2.40
C SER A 114 -12.03 -6.37 3.40
N ALA A 115 -11.77 -6.50 4.70
CA ALA A 115 -12.78 -6.24 5.74
C ALA A 115 -13.26 -4.78 5.77
N LEU A 116 -12.38 -3.83 5.39
CA LEU A 116 -12.70 -2.40 5.35
C LEU A 116 -13.33 -1.95 4.03
N VAL A 117 -13.15 -2.67 2.93
CA VAL A 117 -13.74 -2.30 1.64
C VAL A 117 -15.27 -2.24 1.72
N TYR A 118 -15.92 -3.25 2.31
CA TYR A 118 -17.37 -3.27 2.44
C TYR A 118 -17.97 -2.08 3.22
N PRO A 119 -17.53 -1.78 4.46
CA PRO A 119 -18.06 -0.63 5.19
C PRO A 119 -17.77 0.70 4.50
N VAL A 120 -16.62 0.85 3.84
CA VAL A 120 -16.30 2.07 3.08
C VAL A 120 -17.26 2.26 1.91
N VAL A 121 -17.53 1.22 1.11
CA VAL A 121 -18.47 1.29 0.00
C VAL A 121 -19.87 1.66 0.49
N LEU A 122 -20.34 1.05 1.58
CA LEU A 122 -21.63 1.36 2.17
C LEU A 122 -21.71 2.83 2.65
N LEU A 123 -20.68 3.32 3.35
CA LEU A 123 -20.62 4.70 3.81
C LEU A 123 -20.65 5.70 2.65
N VAL A 124 -19.93 5.43 1.57
CA VAL A 124 -19.94 6.27 0.36
C VAL A 124 -21.32 6.29 -0.28
N MET A 125 -21.98 5.14 -0.39
CA MET A 125 -23.35 5.05 -0.90
C MET A 125 -24.35 5.83 -0.03
N MET A 126 -24.28 5.68 1.29
CA MET A 126 -25.14 6.41 2.22
C MET A 126 -24.91 7.92 2.14
N ALA A 127 -23.64 8.36 2.09
CA ALA A 127 -23.28 9.76 1.93
C ALA A 127 -23.82 10.33 0.61
N ALA A 128 -23.72 9.58 -0.49
CA ALA A 128 -24.26 9.98 -1.79
C ALA A 128 -25.79 10.20 -1.75
N VAL A 129 -26.53 9.31 -1.09
CA VAL A 129 -27.99 9.46 -0.92
C VAL A 129 -28.31 10.71 -0.09
N ILE A 130 -27.63 10.94 1.03
CA ILE A 130 -27.86 12.12 1.88
C ILE A 130 -27.58 13.41 1.10
N ILE A 131 -26.48 13.46 0.34
CA ILE A 131 -26.13 14.61 -0.51
C ILE A 131 -27.23 14.86 -1.56
N LEU A 132 -27.73 13.79 -2.20
CA LEU A 132 -28.81 13.91 -3.18
C LEU A 132 -30.10 14.46 -2.54
N LEU A 133 -30.45 14.02 -1.33
CA LEU A 133 -31.61 14.56 -0.62
C LEU A 133 -31.44 16.05 -0.30
N ILE A 134 -30.27 16.47 0.18
CA ILE A 134 -30.02 17.88 0.52
C ILE A 134 -30.03 18.76 -0.73
N VAL A 135 -29.37 18.33 -1.81
CA VAL A 135 -29.20 19.15 -3.02
C VAL A 135 -30.47 19.20 -3.88
N ARG A 136 -31.23 18.10 -3.97
CA ARG A 136 -32.38 18.01 -4.88
C ARG A 136 -33.73 18.01 -4.17
N VAL A 137 -33.86 17.34 -3.04
CA VAL A 137 -35.16 17.12 -2.39
C VAL A 137 -35.52 18.28 -1.46
N LEU A 138 -34.60 18.72 -0.60
CA LEU A 138 -34.85 19.87 0.29
C LEU A 138 -35.30 21.17 -0.40
N PRO A 139 -34.73 21.63 -1.53
CA PRO A 139 -35.20 22.87 -2.17
C PRO A 139 -36.66 22.76 -2.63
N ILE A 140 -37.06 21.61 -3.19
CA ILE A 140 -38.44 21.37 -3.62
C ILE A 140 -39.41 21.49 -2.43
N PHE A 141 -39.05 20.90 -1.28
CA PHE A 141 -39.86 21.05 -0.06
C PHE A 141 -39.93 22.50 0.41
N SER A 142 -38.85 23.26 0.29
CA SER A 142 -38.82 24.68 0.67
C SER A 142 -39.71 25.55 -0.22
N ASP A 143 -39.72 25.28 -1.53
CA ASP A 143 -40.56 25.98 -2.51
C ASP A 143 -42.05 25.75 -2.20
N ILE A 144 -42.43 24.50 -1.90
CA ILE A 144 -43.80 24.15 -1.53
C ILE A 144 -44.21 24.87 -0.24
N LEU A 145 -43.37 24.87 0.81
CA LEU A 145 -43.69 25.51 2.08
C LEU A 145 -43.86 27.03 1.94
N SER A 146 -43.04 27.66 1.09
CA SER A 146 -43.14 29.09 0.79
C SER A 146 -44.47 29.46 0.11
N ALA A 147 -45.00 28.57 -0.74
CA ALA A 147 -46.30 28.74 -1.40
C ALA A 147 -47.49 28.69 -0.42
N PHE A 148 -47.32 28.11 0.77
CA PHE A 148 -48.35 28.05 1.84
C PHE A 148 -48.21 29.15 2.91
N GLY A 149 -47.28 30.10 2.74
CA GLY A 149 -47.12 31.25 3.64
C GLY A 149 -46.39 30.97 4.96
N GLY A 150 -45.62 29.89 5.07
CA GLY A 150 -44.85 29.54 6.26
C GLY A 150 -43.39 30.02 6.20
N GLU A 151 -42.92 30.67 7.28
CA GLU A 151 -41.51 31.04 7.47
C GLU A 151 -40.65 29.78 7.75
N MET A 152 -39.44 29.73 7.20
CA MET A 152 -38.57 28.55 7.33
C MET A 152 -38.11 28.34 8.79
N PRO A 153 -38.27 27.14 9.37
CA PRO A 153 -37.69 26.82 10.68
C PRO A 153 -36.16 26.88 10.64
N GLY A 154 -35.52 27.42 11.68
CA GLY A 154 -34.06 27.67 11.73
C GLY A 154 -33.15 26.44 11.51
N VAL A 155 -33.68 25.22 11.64
CA VAL A 155 -32.98 23.97 11.29
C VAL A 155 -32.74 23.86 9.77
N SER A 156 -33.66 24.38 8.95
CA SER A 156 -33.52 24.41 7.49
C SER A 156 -32.40 25.34 7.03
N MET A 157 -32.14 26.46 7.73
CA MET A 157 -30.99 27.33 7.45
C MET A 157 -29.64 26.63 7.71
N ALA A 158 -29.54 25.85 8.80
CA ALA A 158 -28.32 25.09 9.11
C ALA A 158 -28.05 24.01 8.04
N LEU A 159 -29.09 23.32 7.57
CA LEU A 159 -28.98 22.33 6.49
C LEU A 159 -28.63 22.97 5.14
N LEU A 160 -29.18 24.15 4.83
CA LEU A 160 -28.83 24.93 3.64
C LEU A 160 -27.37 25.39 3.65
N ASN A 161 -26.85 25.86 4.79
CA ASN A 161 -25.44 26.24 4.92
C ASN A 161 -24.48 25.06 4.73
N ILE A 162 -24.83 23.87 5.25
CA ILE A 162 -24.05 22.65 5.02
C ILE A 162 -24.15 22.21 3.55
N GLY A 163 -25.33 22.32 2.94
CA GLY A 163 -25.55 22.03 1.51
C GLY A 163 -24.76 22.96 0.58
N LEU A 164 -24.72 24.27 0.87
CA LEU A 164 -23.93 25.28 0.14
C LEU A 164 -22.42 25.10 0.32
N PHE A 165 -21.96 24.52 1.44
CA PHE A 165 -20.55 24.20 1.67
C PHE A 165 -20.09 22.95 0.89
N LEU A 166 -20.98 21.97 0.71
CA LEU A 166 -20.71 20.75 -0.07
C LEU A 166 -20.96 20.90 -1.57
N GLY A 167 -21.81 21.86 -1.97
CA GLY A 167 -22.13 22.19 -3.36
C GLY A 167 -20.94 22.51 -4.29
N PRO A 168 -19.87 23.24 -3.87
CA PRO A 168 -18.80 23.65 -4.78
C PRO A 168 -17.89 22.49 -5.20
N MET A 169 -17.93 21.35 -4.51
CA MET A 169 -17.16 20.16 -4.90
C MET A 169 -17.86 19.29 -5.96
N ALA A 170 -19.18 19.46 -6.17
CA ALA A 170 -19.93 18.74 -7.21
C ALA A 170 -20.25 19.61 -8.44
N GLY A 171 -20.11 20.94 -8.33
CA GLY A 171 -20.36 21.91 -9.40
C GLY A 171 -19.08 22.64 -9.81
N GLY A 172 -18.17 21.94 -10.50
CA GLY A 172 -17.19 22.63 -11.32
C GLY A 172 -17.91 23.44 -12.40
N CYS A 173 -17.59 24.74 -12.46
CA CYS A 173 -17.90 25.67 -13.55
C CYS A 173 -19.39 25.97 -13.82
N CYS A 174 -19.87 27.11 -13.34
CA CYS A 174 -20.51 28.12 -14.20
C CYS A 174 -20.47 29.48 -13.50
N HIS A 175 -20.07 30.47 -14.29
CA HIS A 175 -19.98 31.89 -13.98
C HIS A 175 -21.37 32.52 -13.90
#